data_AF-A0A6A3RCU5-F1
#
_entry.id   AF-A0A6A3RCU5-F1
#
_cell.length_a   1.000
_cell.length_b   1.000
_cell.length_c   1.000
_cell.angle_alpha   90.00
_cell.angle_beta   90.00
_cell.angle_gamma   90.00
#
_symmetry.space_group_name_H-M   'P 1'
#
loop_
_entity.id
_entity.type
_entity.pdbx_description
1 polymer ?
#
loop_
_entity_poly.entity_id
_entity_poly.type
_entity_poly.pdbx_seq_one_letter_code
_entity_poly.pdbx_strand_id
1 'polypeptide(L)'
;MFGVLSPTLDDMRVSASYVQHINDGAVLASVVEPSKDDPFRSLVIKWMAIDSPLPASNLVRSRDFVYIEATGIVTLPNDIRVGYCFRHSIDFPQTEALPNKIRGNLSVFSCFRQISRNTIDTFCCATVDPGRDTIRALLASVVANFLLAATNYVYCGQMKKLAWMLKHRRAAFLLSGKERHSKKCVVCRKSTRSVMGSIAGSSCKLCSGVVCYSCKISQRLSFNSVCGRLLQRKIVFCGICVSAGTNMDATEPASDRVNGFDAFTASSSVCTYIDSSMSSLDG
;
A
#
# COMPACT_ATOMS: atom_id res chain seq x y z
N MET A 1 -9.12 -6.28 0.94
CA MET A 1 -8.93 -5.73 2.30
C MET A 1 -7.50 -5.37 2.66
N PHE A 2 -6.49 -6.21 2.46
CA PHE A 2 -5.11 -5.89 2.89
C PHE A 2 -4.52 -4.57 2.35
N GLY A 3 -4.91 -4.15 1.15
CA GLY A 3 -4.54 -2.83 0.63
C GLY A 3 -5.22 -1.64 1.32
N VAL A 4 -6.40 -1.85 1.91
CA VAL A 4 -7.19 -0.85 2.65
C VAL A 4 -6.68 -0.69 4.08
N LEU A 5 -6.37 -1.82 4.73
CA LEU A 5 -5.96 -1.89 6.13
C LEU A 5 -4.76 -0.97 6.39
N SER A 6 -4.96 0.03 7.23
CA SER A 6 -3.90 0.98 7.61
C SER A 6 -4.02 1.50 9.05
N PRO A 7 -3.97 0.62 10.06
CA PRO A 7 -4.25 0.98 11.44
C PRO A 7 -3.19 1.89 12.09
N THR A 8 -1.95 1.88 11.61
CA THR A 8 -0.85 2.70 12.16
C THR A 8 -0.43 3.81 11.19
N LEU A 9 0.30 4.81 11.70
CA LEU A 9 0.87 5.89 10.87
C LEU A 9 1.78 5.32 9.77
N ASP A 10 2.57 4.31 10.11
CA ASP A 10 3.49 3.64 9.19
C ASP A 10 2.75 2.86 8.10
N ASP A 11 1.61 2.24 8.43
CA ASP A 11 0.74 1.65 7.39
C ASP A 11 0.11 2.70 6.50
N MET A 12 -0.34 3.81 7.10
CA MET A 12 -0.98 4.89 6.40
C MET A 12 -0.02 5.50 5.38
N ARG A 13 1.25 5.72 5.76
CA ARG A 13 2.33 6.18 4.85
C ARG A 13 2.55 5.21 3.69
N VAL A 14 2.70 3.91 3.98
CA VAL A 14 2.89 2.89 2.94
C VAL A 14 1.68 2.84 2.01
N SER A 15 0.46 2.88 2.55
CA SER A 15 -0.78 2.81 1.77
C SER A 15 -0.96 4.05 0.88
N ALA A 16 -0.70 5.24 1.43
CA ALA A 16 -0.77 6.51 0.68
C ALA A 16 0.17 6.52 -0.53
N SER A 17 1.33 5.87 -0.44
CA SER A 17 2.29 5.78 -1.54
C SER A 17 1.79 5.02 -2.78
N TYR A 18 0.74 4.20 -2.63
CA TYR A 18 0.15 3.43 -3.72
C TYR A 18 -1.24 3.91 -4.12
N VAL A 19 -2.02 4.45 -3.17
CA VAL A 19 -3.42 4.82 -3.37
C VAL A 19 -3.55 6.25 -3.91
N GLN A 20 -2.57 7.11 -3.59
CA GLN A 20 -2.54 8.56 -3.89
C GLN A 20 -3.69 9.32 -3.18
N HIS A 21 -3.67 10.66 -3.21
CA HIS A 21 -4.67 11.61 -2.63
C HIS A 21 -4.54 12.07 -1.17
N ILE A 22 -3.62 11.52 -0.39
CA ILE A 22 -3.33 12.02 0.97
C ILE A 22 -1.97 12.71 0.94
N ASN A 23 -1.94 14.02 1.19
CA ASN A 23 -0.68 14.77 1.25
C ASN A 23 -0.02 14.60 2.63
N ASP A 24 -0.83 14.76 3.67
CA ASP A 24 -0.39 14.60 5.05
C ASP A 24 -1.43 13.84 5.85
N GLY A 25 -0.99 13.15 6.91
CA GLY A 25 -1.85 12.29 7.69
C GLY A 25 -1.27 11.85 9.01
N ALA A 26 -2.15 11.66 9.97
CA ALA A 26 -1.82 11.17 11.30
C ALA A 26 -2.83 10.11 11.75
N VAL A 27 -2.36 9.15 12.54
CA VAL A 27 -3.22 8.29 13.35
C VAL A 27 -3.29 8.92 14.73
N LEU A 28 -4.49 9.35 15.13
CA LEU A 28 -4.71 10.04 16.40
C LEU A 28 -4.98 9.06 17.55
N ALA A 29 -5.75 8.01 17.30
CA ALA A 29 -6.05 6.98 18.28
C ALA A 29 -6.48 5.67 17.63
N SER A 30 -6.06 4.55 18.20
CA SER A 30 -6.61 3.23 17.88
C SER A 30 -7.75 2.91 18.86
N VAL A 31 -8.95 2.63 18.35
CA VAL A 31 -10.13 2.28 19.16
C VAL A 31 -10.35 0.77 19.17
N VAL A 32 -10.19 0.13 18.00
CA VAL A 32 -10.20 -1.33 17.85
C VAL A 32 -9.02 -1.72 16.98
N GLU A 33 -8.11 -2.51 17.56
CA GLU A 33 -6.95 -3.06 16.86
C GLU A 33 -7.30 -4.36 16.13
N PRO A 34 -6.68 -4.62 14.97
CA PRO A 34 -6.77 -5.93 14.32
C PRO A 34 -6.29 -7.05 15.25
N SER A 35 -6.94 -8.20 15.16
CA SER A 35 -6.60 -9.39 15.94
C SER A 35 -6.15 -10.54 15.03
N LYS A 36 -5.66 -11.64 15.61
CA LYS A 36 -5.30 -12.83 14.84
C LYS A 36 -6.50 -13.42 14.09
N ASP A 37 -7.64 -13.49 14.79
CA ASP A 37 -8.88 -14.11 14.31
C ASP A 37 -9.61 -13.18 13.33
N ASP A 38 -9.50 -11.87 13.53
CA ASP A 38 -10.06 -10.85 12.64
C ASP A 38 -9.01 -9.79 12.29
N PRO A 39 -8.09 -10.11 11.34
CA PRO A 39 -6.95 -9.26 11.02
C PRO A 39 -7.30 -8.08 10.11
N PHE A 40 -8.55 -8.02 9.62
CA PHE A 40 -9.03 -6.91 8.80
C PHE A 40 -9.97 -5.99 9.54
N ARG A 41 -10.37 -6.32 10.78
CA ARG A 41 -11.22 -5.46 11.59
C ARG A 41 -10.39 -4.42 12.32
N SER A 42 -10.66 -3.16 12.04
CA SER A 42 -10.03 -2.04 12.71
C SER A 42 -11.00 -0.88 12.90
N LEU A 43 -10.80 -0.09 13.95
CA LEU A 43 -11.48 1.18 14.16
C LEU A 43 -10.45 2.20 14.66
N VAL A 44 -10.17 3.21 13.85
CA VAL A 44 -9.04 4.12 14.09
C VAL A 44 -9.46 5.56 13.83
N ILE A 45 -9.12 6.47 14.73
CA ILE A 45 -9.30 7.91 14.55
C ILE A 45 -8.06 8.45 13.83
N LYS A 46 -8.29 9.15 12.73
CA LYS A 46 -7.25 9.67 11.84
C LYS A 46 -7.48 11.14 11.54
N TRP A 47 -6.38 11.79 11.18
CA TRP A 47 -6.39 13.09 10.55
C TRP A 47 -5.77 12.98 9.16
N MET A 48 -6.30 13.71 8.18
CA MET A 48 -5.66 13.85 6.88
C MET A 48 -5.82 15.26 6.34
N ALA A 49 -4.85 15.68 5.54
CA ALA A 49 -4.95 16.89 4.72
C ALA A 49 -5.01 16.55 3.23
N ILE A 50 -5.89 17.28 2.54
CA ILE A 50 -6.02 17.27 1.10
C ILE A 50 -5.63 18.65 0.56
N ASP A 51 -4.75 18.65 -0.43
CA ASP A 51 -4.28 19.88 -1.04
C ASP A 51 -5.39 20.59 -1.81
N SER A 52 -5.20 21.91 -1.93
CA SER A 52 -6.07 22.73 -2.76
C SER A 52 -5.96 22.31 -4.23
N PRO A 53 -7.07 22.24 -4.98
CA PRO A 53 -7.04 22.00 -6.42
C PRO A 53 -6.32 23.13 -7.20
N LEU A 54 -6.13 24.31 -6.59
CA LEU A 54 -5.45 25.47 -7.20
C LEU A 54 -4.40 26.05 -6.26
N PRO A 55 -3.30 25.32 -5.97
CA PRO A 55 -2.32 25.71 -4.95
C PRO A 55 -1.58 27.01 -5.32
N ALA A 56 -1.45 27.32 -6.62
CA ALA A 56 -0.79 28.53 -7.11
C ALA A 56 -1.62 29.82 -6.92
N SER A 57 -2.93 29.70 -6.65
CA SER A 57 -3.83 30.87 -6.67
C SER A 57 -3.97 31.57 -5.32
N ASN A 58 -3.48 31.00 -4.21
CA ASN A 58 -3.77 31.41 -2.82
C ASN A 58 -5.27 31.58 -2.47
N LEU A 59 -6.18 31.39 -3.43
CA LEU A 59 -7.60 31.66 -3.34
C LEU A 59 -8.37 30.53 -2.64
N VAL A 60 -7.77 29.34 -2.61
CA VAL A 60 -8.39 28.11 -2.14
C VAL A 60 -7.42 27.45 -1.15
N ARG A 61 -7.73 27.48 0.15
CA ARG A 61 -6.88 26.92 1.22
C ARG A 61 -6.86 25.38 1.20
N SER A 62 -5.85 24.75 1.80
CA SER A 62 -5.88 23.28 1.99
C SER A 62 -6.99 22.88 2.97
N ARG A 63 -7.56 21.69 2.80
CA ARG A 63 -8.59 21.17 3.71
C ARG A 63 -8.00 20.09 4.59
N ASP A 64 -8.46 20.04 5.83
CA ASP A 64 -8.18 18.92 6.72
C ASP A 64 -9.46 18.27 7.23
N PHE A 65 -9.33 17.00 7.60
CA PHE A 65 -10.42 16.16 8.07
C PHE A 65 -9.93 15.36 9.27
N VAL A 66 -10.67 15.42 10.36
CA VAL A 66 -10.58 14.47 11.47
C VAL A 66 -11.72 13.48 11.28
N TYR A 67 -11.41 12.18 11.26
CA TYR A 67 -12.39 11.16 10.96
C TYR A 67 -12.10 9.85 11.68
N ILE A 68 -13.15 9.09 11.96
CA ILE A 68 -13.05 7.69 12.33
C ILE A 68 -13.07 6.83 11.07
N GLU A 69 -12.15 5.87 10.98
CA GLU A 69 -12.09 4.87 9.92
C GLU A 69 -12.38 3.49 10.49
N ALA A 70 -13.44 2.85 9.99
CA ALA A 70 -13.77 1.46 10.29
C ALA A 70 -13.46 0.59 9.07
N THR A 71 -12.78 -0.53 9.28
CA THR A 71 -12.58 -1.55 8.24
C THR A 71 -12.94 -2.92 8.77
N GLY A 72 -13.26 -3.83 7.85
CA GLY A 72 -13.58 -5.21 8.20
C GLY A 72 -14.13 -5.99 7.03
N ILE A 73 -14.56 -7.21 7.34
CA ILE A 73 -15.23 -8.10 6.40
C ILE A 73 -16.50 -8.60 7.06
N VAL A 74 -17.61 -8.57 6.33
CA VAL A 74 -18.88 -9.12 6.76
C VAL A 74 -19.35 -10.18 5.75
N THR A 75 -20.08 -11.17 6.25
CA THR A 75 -20.84 -12.10 5.41
C THR A 75 -22.29 -11.66 5.45
N LEU A 76 -22.84 -11.33 4.29
CA LEU A 76 -24.25 -10.97 4.14
C LEU A 76 -25.15 -12.21 4.29
N PRO A 77 -26.47 -12.05 4.54
CA PRO A 77 -27.39 -13.18 4.72
C PRO A 77 -27.48 -14.15 3.53
N ASN A 78 -26.99 -13.75 2.36
CA ASN A 78 -26.90 -14.58 1.15
C ASN A 78 -25.51 -15.20 0.96
N ASP A 79 -24.74 -15.35 2.05
CA ASP A 79 -23.38 -15.88 2.09
C ASP A 79 -22.34 -15.12 1.25
N ILE A 80 -22.68 -13.91 0.80
CA ILE A 80 -21.74 -13.06 0.08
C ILE A 80 -20.80 -12.37 1.08
N ARG A 81 -19.51 -12.64 0.93
CA ARG A 81 -18.44 -11.96 1.67
C ARG A 81 -18.15 -10.58 1.07
N VAL A 82 -18.26 -9.55 1.90
CA VAL A 82 -18.03 -8.15 1.52
C VAL A 82 -17.03 -7.52 2.46
N GLY A 83 -15.95 -6.97 1.90
CA GLY A 83 -15.06 -6.08 2.64
C GLY A 83 -15.63 -4.68 2.70
N TYR A 84 -15.49 -3.97 3.81
CA TYR A 84 -15.94 -2.58 3.95
C TYR A 84 -14.84 -1.65 4.45
N CYS A 85 -14.95 -0.38 4.05
CA CYS A 85 -14.21 0.74 4.62
C CYS A 85 -15.19 1.91 4.78
N PHE A 86 -15.37 2.36 6.01
CA PHE A 86 -16.20 3.50 6.34
C PHE A 86 -15.34 4.59 6.95
N ARG A 87 -15.52 5.84 6.49
CA ARG A 87 -14.86 7.01 7.05
C ARG A 87 -15.91 8.05 7.38
N HIS A 88 -15.91 8.55 8.60
CA HIS A 88 -16.84 9.58 9.01
C HIS A 88 -16.14 10.63 9.86
N SER A 89 -16.33 11.90 9.51
CA SER A 89 -15.77 12.99 10.27
C SER A 89 -16.33 13.02 11.68
N ILE A 90 -15.44 13.28 12.63
CA ILE A 90 -15.80 13.42 14.05
C ILE A 90 -15.11 14.67 14.60
N ASP A 91 -15.73 15.29 15.59
CA ASP A 91 -15.21 16.48 16.26
C ASP A 91 -15.06 16.22 17.75
N PHE A 92 -13.95 16.66 18.32
CA PHE A 92 -13.71 16.65 19.76
C PHE A 92 -12.73 17.76 20.17
N PRO A 93 -12.76 18.25 21.43
CA PRO A 93 -12.04 19.46 21.86
C PRO A 93 -10.55 19.49 21.53
N GLN A 94 -9.89 18.33 21.50
CA GLN A 94 -8.46 18.18 21.23
C GLN A 94 -8.08 18.36 19.75
N THR A 95 -9.04 18.61 18.86
CA THR A 95 -8.83 18.71 17.40
C THR A 95 -9.20 20.08 16.83
N GLU A 96 -8.66 21.12 17.47
CA GLU A 96 -8.84 22.51 17.03
C GLU A 96 -8.45 22.74 15.56
N ALA A 97 -9.05 23.77 14.97
CA ALA A 97 -8.77 24.14 13.59
C ALA A 97 -7.32 24.63 13.43
N LEU A 98 -6.63 24.14 12.41
CA LEU A 98 -5.27 24.57 12.12
C LEU A 98 -5.28 25.92 11.38
N PRO A 99 -4.39 26.88 11.71
CA PRO A 99 -4.46 28.27 11.25
C PRO A 99 -4.42 28.47 9.73
N ASN A 100 -3.87 27.50 8.98
CA ASN A 100 -3.74 27.55 7.51
C ASN A 100 -4.58 26.49 6.78
N LYS A 101 -5.53 25.86 7.47
CA LYS A 101 -6.41 24.83 6.88
C LYS A 101 -7.87 25.15 7.16
N ILE A 102 -8.74 24.70 6.27
CA ILE A 102 -10.19 24.75 6.47
C ILE A 102 -10.63 23.34 6.86
N ARG A 103 -11.23 23.21 8.05
CA ARG A 103 -11.83 21.94 8.49
C ARG A 103 -13.03 21.62 7.60
N GLY A 104 -12.95 20.49 6.91
CA GLY A 104 -14.07 19.90 6.20
C GLY A 104 -14.62 18.69 6.95
N ASN A 105 -15.83 18.28 6.56
CA ASN A 105 -16.47 17.07 7.04
C ASN A 105 -16.73 16.12 5.86
N LEU A 106 -16.60 14.82 6.11
CA LEU A 106 -16.93 13.79 5.14
C LEU A 106 -17.64 12.61 5.79
N SER A 107 -18.44 11.92 5.00
CA SER A 107 -18.95 10.59 5.28
C SER A 107 -18.78 9.78 4.01
N VAL A 108 -17.95 8.73 4.05
CA VAL A 108 -17.55 7.93 2.90
C VAL A 108 -17.77 6.47 3.26
N PHE A 109 -18.46 5.76 2.38
CA PHE A 109 -18.61 4.32 2.49
C PHE A 109 -18.10 3.64 1.22
N SER A 110 -17.25 2.64 1.41
CA SER A 110 -16.72 1.79 0.35
C SER A 110 -16.98 0.33 0.69
N CYS A 111 -17.45 -0.44 -0.29
CA CYS A 111 -17.55 -1.89 -0.15
C CYS A 111 -16.95 -2.62 -1.36
N PHE A 112 -16.38 -3.79 -1.08
CA PHE A 112 -15.62 -4.60 -2.02
C PHE A 112 -16.18 -6.02 -2.00
N ARG A 113 -16.92 -6.38 -3.04
CA ARG A 113 -17.52 -7.71 -3.19
C ARG A 113 -16.69 -8.51 -4.17
N GLN A 114 -16.23 -9.70 -3.77
CA GLN A 114 -15.58 -10.60 -4.72
C GLN A 114 -16.63 -11.25 -5.62
N ILE A 115 -16.51 -11.07 -6.94
CA ILE A 115 -17.45 -11.62 -7.93
C ILE A 115 -16.88 -12.82 -8.69
N SER A 116 -15.55 -12.91 -8.80
CA SER A 116 -14.85 -14.08 -9.33
C SER A 116 -13.44 -14.15 -8.78
N ARG A 117 -12.66 -15.18 -9.16
CA ARG A 117 -11.24 -15.23 -8.86
C ARG A 117 -10.55 -13.97 -9.43
N ASN A 118 -9.85 -13.24 -8.57
CA ASN A 118 -9.11 -12.00 -8.90
C ASN A 118 -9.97 -10.82 -9.43
N THR A 119 -11.29 -10.88 -9.30
CA THR A 119 -12.18 -9.77 -9.70
C THR A 119 -13.04 -9.36 -8.52
N ILE A 120 -13.02 -8.06 -8.24
CA ILE A 120 -13.86 -7.44 -7.23
C ILE A 120 -14.76 -6.40 -7.88
N ASP A 121 -15.99 -6.36 -7.41
CA ASP A 121 -16.91 -5.26 -7.63
C ASP A 121 -16.71 -4.25 -6.49
N THR A 122 -16.59 -2.97 -6.83
CA THR A 122 -16.28 -1.89 -5.89
C THR A 122 -17.37 -0.84 -5.97
N PHE A 123 -18.03 -0.61 -4.85
CA PHE A 123 -18.98 0.48 -4.69
C PHE A 123 -18.41 1.50 -3.70
N CYS A 124 -18.52 2.78 -4.03
CA CYS A 124 -18.13 3.88 -3.15
C CYS A 124 -19.16 5.01 -3.26
N CYS A 125 -19.55 5.57 -2.13
CA CYS A 125 -20.35 6.79 -2.07
C CYS A 125 -19.80 7.73 -1.00
N ALA A 126 -20.03 9.03 -1.18
CA ALA A 126 -19.63 10.02 -0.19
C ALA A 126 -20.53 11.23 -0.15
N THR A 127 -20.60 11.82 1.04
CA THR A 127 -21.08 13.18 1.28
C THR A 127 -19.91 13.97 1.84
N VAL A 128 -19.62 15.11 1.22
CA VAL A 128 -18.47 15.95 1.60
C VAL A 128 -18.95 17.38 1.79
N ASP A 129 -18.73 17.91 2.99
CA ASP A 129 -18.77 19.33 3.28
C ASP A 129 -17.32 19.87 3.29
N PRO A 130 -16.91 20.61 2.27
CA PRO A 130 -15.55 21.14 2.16
C PRO A 130 -15.22 22.28 3.13
N GLY A 131 -16.21 22.72 3.92
CA GLY A 131 -16.15 23.95 4.70
C GLY A 131 -16.34 25.21 3.85
N ARG A 132 -16.12 26.37 4.49
CA ARG A 132 -16.29 27.69 3.87
C ARG A 132 -15.31 27.93 2.71
N ASP A 133 -15.56 29.02 1.96
CA ASP A 133 -14.68 29.51 0.90
C ASP A 133 -14.38 28.48 -0.19
N THR A 134 -15.43 27.76 -0.64
CA THR A 134 -15.28 26.73 -1.66
C THR A 134 -16.24 26.88 -2.83
N ILE A 135 -15.69 26.86 -4.04
CA ILE A 135 -16.45 26.77 -5.29
C ILE A 135 -16.83 25.30 -5.48
N ARG A 136 -18.11 24.96 -5.22
CA ARG A 136 -18.61 23.57 -5.27
C ARG A 136 -18.24 22.82 -6.55
N ALA A 137 -18.25 23.49 -7.71
CA ALA A 137 -17.88 22.89 -8.98
C ALA A 137 -16.42 22.39 -9.03
N LEU A 138 -15.48 23.07 -8.35
CA LEU A 138 -14.07 22.67 -8.31
C LEU A 138 -13.83 21.44 -7.42
N LEU A 139 -14.77 21.11 -6.53
CA LEU A 139 -14.64 19.96 -5.63
C LEU A 139 -15.13 18.66 -6.23
N ALA A 140 -16.07 18.72 -7.17
CA ALA A 140 -16.68 17.52 -7.74
C ALA A 140 -15.60 16.59 -8.32
N SER A 141 -14.62 17.13 -9.04
CA SER A 141 -13.48 16.37 -9.58
C SER A 141 -12.55 15.84 -8.48
N VAL A 142 -12.29 16.63 -7.43
CA VAL A 142 -11.45 16.22 -6.29
C VAL A 142 -12.10 15.05 -5.55
N VAL A 143 -13.39 15.15 -5.23
CA VAL A 143 -14.16 14.09 -4.56
C VAL A 143 -14.27 12.86 -5.45
N ALA A 144 -14.54 13.03 -6.75
CA ALA A 144 -14.59 11.91 -7.69
C ALA A 144 -13.26 11.17 -7.75
N ASN A 145 -12.14 11.88 -7.86
CA ASN A 145 -10.80 11.28 -7.85
C ASN A 145 -10.50 10.57 -6.52
N PHE A 146 -10.88 11.17 -5.38
CA PHE A 146 -10.75 10.54 -4.06
C PHE A 146 -11.53 9.22 -3.98
N LEU A 147 -12.73 9.14 -4.55
CA LEU A 147 -13.50 7.88 -4.60
C LEU A 147 -12.90 6.87 -5.57
N LEU A 148 -12.45 7.31 -6.75
CA LEU A 148 -11.80 6.45 -7.74
C LEU A 148 -10.50 5.85 -7.23
N ALA A 149 -9.79 6.54 -6.32
CA ALA A 149 -8.60 6.03 -5.65
C ALA A 149 -8.82 4.69 -4.93
N ALA A 150 -10.07 4.36 -4.56
CA ALA A 150 -10.39 3.08 -3.96
C ALA A 150 -10.01 1.88 -4.87
N THR A 151 -9.97 2.08 -6.20
CA THR A 151 -9.51 1.05 -7.15
C THR A 151 -8.03 0.72 -6.98
N ASN A 152 -7.22 1.66 -6.50
CA ASN A 152 -5.79 1.46 -6.24
C ASN A 152 -5.52 0.59 -5.00
N TYR A 153 -6.53 0.30 -4.16
CA TYR A 153 -6.36 -0.61 -3.02
C TYR A 153 -5.99 -2.04 -3.46
N VAL A 154 -6.38 -2.46 -4.67
CA VAL A 154 -5.95 -3.75 -5.22
C VAL A 154 -4.44 -3.77 -5.42
N TYR A 155 -3.91 -2.75 -6.10
CA TYR A 155 -2.48 -2.60 -6.34
C TYR A 155 -1.69 -2.47 -5.03
N CYS A 156 -2.18 -1.63 -4.11
CA CYS A 156 -1.62 -1.49 -2.77
C CYS A 156 -1.51 -2.86 -2.06
N GLY A 157 -2.59 -3.65 -2.07
CA GLY A 157 -2.61 -4.98 -1.49
C GLY A 157 -1.61 -5.93 -2.13
N GLN A 158 -1.45 -5.89 -3.46
CA GLN A 158 -0.46 -6.70 -4.17
C GLN A 158 0.97 -6.32 -3.78
N MET A 159 1.28 -5.01 -3.71
CA MET A 159 2.62 -4.55 -3.31
C MET A 159 2.93 -4.91 -1.86
N LYS A 160 1.96 -4.78 -0.95
CA LYS A 160 2.10 -5.22 0.44
C LYS A 160 2.38 -6.72 0.55
N LYS A 161 1.68 -7.57 -0.21
CA LYS A 161 1.95 -9.02 -0.26
C LYS A 161 3.35 -9.33 -0.77
N LEU A 162 3.80 -8.66 -1.83
CA LEU A 162 5.16 -8.85 -2.35
C LEU A 162 6.24 -8.44 -1.33
N ALA A 163 6.03 -7.34 -0.61
CA ALA A 163 6.93 -6.92 0.47
C ALA A 163 6.98 -7.96 1.60
N TRP A 164 5.82 -8.48 2.03
CA TRP A 164 5.72 -9.53 3.04
C TRP A 164 6.45 -10.81 2.61
N MET A 165 6.24 -11.26 1.37
CA MET A 165 6.91 -12.45 0.82
C MET A 165 8.43 -12.28 0.76
N LEU A 166 8.90 -11.08 0.40
CA LEU A 166 10.34 -10.79 0.34
C LEU A 166 10.99 -10.89 1.71
N LYS A 167 10.36 -10.31 2.73
CA LYS A 167 10.89 -10.31 4.10
C LYS A 167 10.92 -11.73 4.66
N HIS A 168 9.85 -12.51 4.49
CA HIS A 168 9.78 -13.93 4.88
C HIS A 168 10.85 -14.77 4.21
N ARG A 169 11.00 -14.61 2.89
CA ARG A 169 11.99 -15.38 2.15
C ARG A 169 13.42 -15.03 2.52
N ARG A 170 13.68 -13.76 2.87
CA ARG A 170 15.00 -13.35 3.36
C ARG A 170 15.34 -14.06 4.68
N ALA A 171 14.40 -14.16 5.62
CA ALA A 171 14.60 -14.91 6.84
C ALA A 171 14.95 -16.38 6.55
N ALA A 172 14.24 -17.02 5.62
CA ALA A 172 14.54 -18.38 5.17
C ALA A 172 15.90 -18.50 4.44
N PHE A 173 16.30 -17.52 3.64
CA PHE A 173 17.58 -17.52 2.92
C PHE A 173 18.78 -17.37 3.85
N LEU A 174 18.70 -16.48 4.85
CA LEU A 174 19.74 -16.31 5.89
C LEU A 174 20.02 -17.63 6.62
N LEU A 175 19.03 -18.51 6.75
CA LEU A 175 19.16 -19.81 7.38
C LEU A 175 19.69 -20.92 6.46
N SER A 176 19.54 -20.78 5.13
CA SER A 176 19.77 -21.87 4.17
C SER A 176 20.93 -21.67 3.20
N GLY A 177 21.44 -20.44 3.03
CA GLY A 177 22.74 -20.15 2.39
C GLY A 177 22.97 -20.61 0.94
N LYS A 178 21.97 -21.16 0.25
CA LYS A 178 22.14 -21.76 -1.09
C LYS A 178 21.59 -20.87 -2.19
N GLU A 179 22.49 -20.28 -2.98
CA GLU A 179 22.13 -19.67 -4.26
C GLU A 179 21.95 -20.74 -5.36
N ARG A 180 20.82 -20.71 -6.07
CA ARG A 180 20.60 -21.55 -7.25
C ARG A 180 21.08 -20.82 -8.49
N HIS A 181 22.33 -21.06 -8.89
CA HIS A 181 22.87 -20.49 -10.14
C HIS A 181 22.38 -21.28 -11.36
N SER A 182 21.38 -20.73 -12.06
CA SER A 182 20.91 -21.23 -13.36
C SER A 182 21.09 -20.15 -14.42
N LYS A 183 21.71 -20.49 -15.56
CA LYS A 183 21.86 -19.58 -16.73
C LYS A 183 20.60 -19.48 -17.60
N LYS A 184 19.50 -20.14 -17.21
CA LYS A 184 18.22 -20.13 -17.92
C LYS A 184 17.19 -19.31 -17.16
N CYS A 185 16.38 -18.54 -17.90
CA CYS A 185 15.30 -17.77 -17.32
C CYS A 185 14.33 -18.67 -16.53
N VAL A 186 14.00 -18.28 -15.30
CA VAL A 186 13.09 -19.03 -14.42
C VAL A 186 11.65 -19.14 -14.96
N VAL A 187 11.26 -18.22 -15.85
CA VAL A 187 9.90 -18.18 -16.43
C VAL A 187 9.86 -18.93 -17.76
N CYS A 188 10.56 -18.43 -18.79
CA CYS A 188 10.46 -18.97 -20.15
C CYS A 188 11.52 -20.03 -20.49
N ARG A 189 12.43 -20.36 -19.56
CA ARG A 189 13.54 -21.32 -19.73
C ARG A 189 14.55 -21.00 -20.85
N LYS A 190 14.35 -19.91 -21.59
CA LYS A 190 15.31 -19.41 -22.59
C LYS A 190 16.64 -19.10 -21.91
N SER A 191 17.73 -19.44 -22.58
CA SER A 191 19.08 -19.08 -22.13
C SER A 191 19.20 -17.56 -22.10
N THR A 192 19.63 -17.00 -20.98
CA THR A 192 20.04 -15.60 -20.95
C THR A 192 21.45 -15.54 -21.51
N ARG A 193 21.57 -15.51 -22.84
CA ARG A 193 22.87 -15.36 -23.52
C ARG A 193 23.52 -14.07 -23.05
N SER A 194 24.68 -14.20 -22.41
CA SER A 194 25.67 -13.13 -22.30
C SER A 194 26.26 -12.91 -23.70
N VAL A 195 25.65 -12.01 -24.46
CA VAL A 195 26.28 -11.45 -25.66
C VAL A 195 27.40 -10.54 -25.16
N MET A 196 28.57 -10.67 -25.78
CA MET A 196 29.83 -9.97 -25.51
C MET A 196 29.63 -8.58 -24.88
N GLY A 197 30.06 -8.43 -23.62
CA GLY A 197 30.30 -7.11 -23.00
C GLY A 197 29.09 -6.23 -22.66
N SER A 198 28.07 -6.73 -21.93
CA SER A 198 27.38 -5.96 -20.85
C SER A 198 26.14 -6.67 -20.24
N ILE A 199 25.96 -6.41 -18.94
CA ILE A 199 24.83 -6.65 -18.02
C ILE A 199 24.50 -8.12 -17.67
N ALA A 200 24.97 -8.54 -16.49
CA ALA A 200 24.48 -9.72 -15.79
C ALA A 200 22.93 -9.73 -15.79
N GLY A 201 22.33 -10.82 -16.28
CA GLY A 201 20.87 -10.95 -16.33
C GLY A 201 20.23 -10.66 -14.97
N SER A 202 19.19 -9.83 -14.94
CA SER A 202 18.53 -9.47 -13.67
C SER A 202 17.96 -10.69 -12.96
N SER A 203 18.11 -10.77 -11.64
CA SER A 203 17.53 -11.85 -10.82
C SER A 203 16.24 -11.40 -10.15
N CYS A 204 15.31 -12.33 -10.01
CA CYS A 204 14.10 -12.11 -9.21
C CYS A 204 14.49 -12.08 -7.72
N LYS A 205 14.19 -11.00 -7.01
CA LYS A 205 14.52 -10.88 -5.58
C LYS A 205 13.69 -11.77 -4.66
N LEU A 206 12.55 -12.28 -5.14
CA LEU A 206 11.87 -13.40 -4.51
C LEU A 206 12.61 -14.69 -4.83
N CYS A 207 12.54 -15.21 -6.07
CA CYS A 207 13.03 -16.57 -6.33
C CYS A 207 14.54 -16.79 -6.43
N SER A 208 15.33 -15.70 -6.42
CA SER A 208 16.76 -15.65 -6.79
C SER A 208 17.06 -16.20 -8.20
N GLY A 209 16.04 -16.55 -8.97
CA GLY A 209 16.19 -17.07 -10.33
C GLY A 209 16.50 -15.97 -11.33
N VAL A 210 17.32 -16.30 -12.34
CA VAL A 210 17.63 -15.40 -13.46
C VAL A 210 16.37 -15.12 -14.28
N VAL A 211 16.20 -13.86 -14.69
CA VAL A 211 15.04 -13.38 -15.45
C VAL A 211 15.52 -12.65 -16.70
N CYS A 212 15.04 -13.07 -17.87
CA CYS A 212 15.31 -12.35 -19.12
C CYS A 212 14.54 -11.03 -19.17
N TYR A 213 14.94 -10.14 -20.07
CA TYR A 213 14.31 -8.82 -20.24
C TYR A 213 12.78 -8.91 -20.41
N SER A 214 12.28 -9.82 -21.25
CA SER A 214 10.84 -9.97 -21.51
C SER A 214 10.04 -10.57 -20.34
N CYS A 215 10.69 -11.26 -19.40
CA CYS A 215 10.01 -11.84 -18.23
C CYS A 215 10.23 -11.03 -16.94
N LYS A 216 10.99 -9.92 -17.05
CA LYS A 216 11.33 -9.04 -15.94
C LYS A 216 10.13 -8.16 -15.61
N ILE A 217 9.65 -8.24 -14.37
CA ILE A 217 8.64 -7.34 -13.84
C ILE A 217 9.29 -6.48 -12.76
N SER A 218 9.32 -5.16 -12.97
CA SER A 218 9.85 -4.23 -11.97
C SER A 218 8.70 -3.61 -11.20
N GLN A 219 8.64 -3.81 -9.89
CA GLN A 219 7.66 -3.17 -9.01
C GLN A 219 8.35 -2.22 -8.06
N ARG A 220 7.69 -1.12 -7.70
CA ARG A 220 8.18 -0.20 -6.68
C ARG A 220 7.56 -0.58 -5.35
N LEU A 221 8.38 -1.02 -4.40
CA LEU A 221 7.94 -1.32 -3.05
C LEU A 221 8.35 -0.20 -2.09
N SER A 222 7.43 0.16 -1.20
CA SER A 222 7.56 1.20 -0.20
C SER A 222 7.82 0.58 1.18
N PHE A 223 8.79 1.15 1.90
CA PHE A 223 9.25 0.71 3.21
C PHE A 223 9.42 1.92 4.13
N ASN A 224 9.11 1.79 5.41
CA ASN A 224 9.40 2.81 6.42
C ASN A 224 10.84 2.68 6.88
N SER A 225 11.60 3.77 6.78
CA SER A 225 12.93 3.89 7.34
C SER A 225 12.87 4.06 8.85
N VAL A 226 13.94 3.67 9.55
CA VAL A 226 14.11 3.88 10.99
C VAL A 226 14.02 5.37 11.37
N CYS A 227 14.36 6.28 10.45
CA CYS A 227 14.21 7.74 10.66
C CYS A 227 12.79 8.27 10.37
N GLY A 228 11.80 7.40 10.19
CA GLY A 228 10.41 7.79 9.94
C GLY A 228 10.11 8.29 8.51
N ARG A 229 11.08 8.18 7.59
CA ARG A 229 10.90 8.53 6.16
C ARG A 229 10.46 7.31 5.36
N LEU A 230 9.58 7.53 4.37
CA LEU A 230 9.22 6.48 3.41
C LEU A 230 10.32 6.30 2.36
N LEU A 231 10.77 5.07 2.16
CA LEU A 231 11.73 4.65 1.15
C LEU A 231 11.03 3.84 0.07
N GLN A 232 11.14 4.26 -1.19
CA GLN A 232 10.60 3.51 -2.31
C GLN A 232 11.74 2.90 -3.14
N ARG A 233 11.70 1.58 -3.35
CA ARG A 233 12.74 0.84 -4.07
C ARG A 233 12.15 0.09 -5.25
N LYS A 234 12.80 0.22 -6.42
CA LYS A 234 12.47 -0.55 -7.61
C LYS A 234 13.08 -1.95 -7.49
N ILE A 235 12.23 -2.96 -7.39
CA ILE A 235 12.64 -4.35 -7.17
C ILE A 235 12.20 -5.20 -8.37
N VAL A 236 13.09 -6.11 -8.79
CA VAL A 236 12.85 -7.02 -9.92
C VAL A 236 12.24 -8.33 -9.42
N PHE A 237 11.16 -8.73 -10.07
CA PHE A 237 10.47 -10.00 -9.89
C PHE A 237 10.29 -10.74 -11.21
N CYS A 238 10.10 -12.05 -11.12
CA CYS A 238 9.62 -12.84 -12.26
C CYS A 238 8.09 -12.95 -12.24
N GLY A 239 7.47 -13.17 -13.40
CA GLY A 239 6.01 -13.29 -13.53
C GLY A 239 5.39 -14.36 -12.62
N ILE A 240 6.10 -15.47 -12.37
CA ILE A 240 5.63 -16.54 -11.50
C ILE A 240 5.48 -16.04 -10.05
N CYS A 241 6.48 -15.31 -9.53
CA CYS A 241 6.42 -14.80 -8.16
C CYS A 241 5.39 -13.68 -7.98
N VAL A 242 5.24 -12.81 -9.00
CA VAL A 242 4.18 -11.78 -9.00
C VAL A 242 2.79 -12.41 -9.00
N SER A 243 2.59 -13.45 -9.82
CA SER A 243 1.33 -14.20 -9.84
C SER A 243 1.06 -14.92 -8.53
N ALA A 244 2.08 -15.53 -7.92
CA ALA A 244 1.97 -16.17 -6.61
C ALA A 244 1.54 -15.16 -5.53
N GLY A 245 2.18 -13.98 -5.46
CA GLY A 245 1.78 -12.93 -4.52
C GLY A 245 0.40 -12.36 -4.80
N THR A 246 -0.04 -12.31 -6.06
CA THR A 246 -1.38 -11.87 -6.41
C THR A 246 -2.46 -12.86 -5.91
N ASN A 247 -2.21 -14.15 -6.08
CA ASN A 247 -3.15 -15.23 -5.75
C ASN A 247 -3.07 -15.72 -4.29
N MET A 248 -2.10 -15.26 -3.53
CA MET A 248 -1.93 -15.56 -2.09
C MET A 248 -3.14 -15.08 -1.28
N ASP A 249 -3.54 -15.84 -0.27
CA ASP A 249 -4.50 -15.37 0.73
C ASP A 249 -3.88 -14.21 1.51
N ALA A 250 -4.63 -13.13 1.68
CA ALA A 250 -4.14 -11.95 2.40
C ALA A 250 -4.26 -12.08 3.92
N THR A 251 -4.97 -13.09 4.42
CA THR A 251 -5.23 -13.33 5.84
C THR A 251 -3.94 -13.64 6.59
N GLU A 252 -3.10 -14.54 6.06
CA GLU A 252 -1.80 -14.87 6.67
C GLU A 252 -0.88 -13.62 6.79
N PRO A 253 -0.61 -12.85 5.72
CA PRO A 253 0.15 -11.60 5.84
C PRO A 253 -0.45 -10.57 6.80
N ALA A 254 -1.78 -10.54 6.93
CA ALA A 254 -2.46 -9.61 7.83
C ALA A 254 -2.39 -10.07 9.29
N SER A 255 -2.51 -11.37 9.57
CA SER A 255 -2.39 -11.93 10.93
C SER A 255 -0.95 -11.88 11.44
N ASP A 256 0.05 -12.11 10.59
CA ASP A 256 1.47 -11.97 10.97
C ASP A 256 1.81 -10.55 11.42
N ARG A 257 1.18 -9.55 10.81
CA ARG A 257 1.34 -8.16 11.21
C ARG A 257 0.92 -7.95 12.67
N VAL A 258 -0.18 -8.58 13.10
CA VAL A 258 -0.66 -8.54 14.49
C VAL A 258 0.37 -9.17 15.45
N ASN A 259 1.17 -10.12 14.97
CA ASN A 259 2.26 -10.74 15.73
C ASN A 259 3.55 -9.88 15.79
N GLY A 260 3.51 -8.63 15.34
CA GLY A 260 4.66 -7.74 15.31
C GLY A 260 5.57 -7.93 14.10
N PHE A 261 5.18 -8.76 13.11
CA PHE A 261 5.92 -8.85 11.86
C PHE A 261 5.64 -7.64 10.96
N ASP A 262 6.46 -6.59 11.06
CA ASP A 262 6.30 -5.44 10.17
C ASP A 262 7.06 -5.64 8.84
N ALA A 263 6.35 -6.15 7.83
CA ALA A 263 6.88 -6.33 6.47
C ALA A 263 7.43 -5.03 5.84
N PHE A 264 7.07 -3.86 6.38
CA PHE A 264 7.36 -2.58 5.78
C PHE A 264 8.53 -1.84 6.44
N THR A 265 9.06 -2.28 7.58
CA THR A 265 10.28 -1.67 8.13
C THR A 265 11.50 -2.02 7.27
N ALA A 266 12.25 -1.02 6.84
CA ALA A 266 13.57 -1.21 6.26
C ALA A 266 14.55 -1.63 7.39
N SER A 267 15.05 -2.87 7.37
CA SER A 267 16.14 -3.24 8.27
C SER A 267 17.44 -2.53 7.85
N SER A 268 18.37 -2.29 8.78
CA SER A 268 19.72 -1.77 8.48
C SER A 268 20.42 -2.58 7.36
N SER A 269 20.13 -3.87 7.31
CA SER A 269 20.59 -4.83 6.30
C SER A 269 19.79 -4.81 4.98
N VAL A 270 18.58 -4.24 4.90
CA VAL A 270 17.90 -3.91 3.63
C VAL A 270 18.67 -2.83 2.88
N CYS A 271 19.26 -1.86 3.58
CA CYS A 271 20.14 -0.89 2.94
C CYS A 271 21.43 -1.56 2.41
N THR A 272 22.14 -2.33 3.24
CA THR A 272 23.44 -2.92 2.85
C THR A 272 23.36 -4.03 1.80
N TYR A 273 22.36 -4.93 1.85
CA TYR A 273 22.22 -6.02 0.86
C TYR A 273 21.67 -5.54 -0.49
N ILE A 274 21.09 -4.34 -0.52
CA ILE A 274 20.61 -3.69 -1.74
C ILE A 274 21.68 -2.74 -2.30
N ASP A 275 22.44 -2.05 -1.43
CA ASP A 275 23.60 -1.22 -1.82
C ASP A 275 24.76 -2.04 -2.40
N SER A 276 24.98 -3.27 -1.95
CA SER A 276 25.94 -4.19 -2.58
C SER A 276 25.58 -4.57 -4.03
N SER A 277 24.42 -4.14 -4.52
CA SER A 277 24.02 -4.22 -5.93
C SER A 277 23.94 -2.86 -6.66
N MET A 278 24.29 -1.76 -5.99
CA MET A 278 24.49 -0.44 -6.60
C MET A 278 25.98 -0.16 -6.87
N SER A 279 26.90 -0.74 -6.08
CA SER A 279 28.35 -0.62 -6.28
C SER A 279 28.90 -1.43 -7.48
N SER A 280 28.04 -1.99 -8.33
CA SER A 280 28.41 -2.69 -9.56
C SER A 280 27.86 -2.03 -10.82
N LEU A 281 27.45 -0.75 -10.73
CA LEU A 281 26.94 0.04 -11.85
C LEU A 281 27.72 1.35 -12.10
N ASP A 282 28.72 1.67 -11.27
CA ASP A 282 29.69 2.74 -11.53
C ASP A 282 31.08 2.10 -11.70
N GLY A 283 31.32 1.55 -12.90
CA GLY A 283 32.55 0.89 -13.31
C GLY A 283 32.45 0.41 -14.75
#